data_AF-A0A6H1Z9J8-F1
#
_entry.id   AF-A0A6H1Z9J8-F1
#
_cell.length_a   1.000
_cell.length_b   1.000
_cell.length_c   1.000
_cell.angle_alpha   90.00
_cell.angle_beta   90.00
_cell.angle_gamma   90.00
#
_symmetry.space_group_name_H-M   'P 1'
#
loop_
_entity.id
_entity.type
_entity.pdbx_description
1 polymer ?
#
loop_
_entity_poly.entity_id
_entity_poly.type
_entity_poly.pdbx_seq_one_letter_code
_entity_poly.pdbx_strand_id
1 'polypeptide(L)'
;MALTDAEKARVREYLGYLSFASASSIQLGFPAATQPLFLLEQAMAGVLSAAEDVIRRLLYHLDDIEAQLSTARSRLRASKIDELTLNAGEIDALWKEQYRWACRLADALGAPINAYAERFRGVAGGGMNLRVIHDV
;
A
#
# COMPACT_ATOMS: atom_id res chain seq x y z
N MET A 1 -0.57 -15.66 -18.27
CA MET A 1 0.00 -14.58 -19.10
C MET A 1 0.61 -13.57 -18.15
N ALA A 2 1.94 -13.53 -18.03
CA ALA A 2 2.62 -12.80 -16.95
C ALA A 2 2.11 -11.36 -16.74
N LEU A 3 2.18 -10.86 -15.50
CA LEU A 3 1.84 -9.48 -15.15
C LEU A 3 2.51 -8.49 -16.11
N THR A 4 1.72 -7.56 -16.64
CA THR A 4 2.20 -6.48 -17.49
C THR A 4 3.11 -5.54 -16.70
N ASP A 5 3.97 -4.79 -17.40
CA ASP A 5 4.87 -3.84 -16.73
C ASP A 5 4.11 -2.72 -16.00
N ALA A 6 2.93 -2.35 -16.50
CA ALA A 6 2.01 -1.43 -15.83
C ALA A 6 1.42 -2.01 -14.53
N GLU A 7 1.04 -3.29 -14.52
CA GLU A 7 0.60 -3.98 -13.30
C GLU A 7 1.73 -4.08 -12.28
N LYS A 8 2.95 -4.41 -12.72
CA LYS A 8 4.13 -4.44 -11.84
C LYS A 8 4.45 -3.07 -11.25
N ALA A 9 4.33 -2.00 -12.05
CA ALA A 9 4.51 -0.64 -11.55
C ALA A 9 3.49 -0.29 -10.45
N ARG A 10 2.21 -0.64 -10.64
CA ARG A 10 1.16 -0.46 -9.61
C ARG A 10 1.42 -1.28 -8.35
N VAL A 11 1.87 -2.53 -8.50
CA VAL A 11 2.25 -3.36 -7.35
C VAL A 11 3.36 -2.68 -6.54
N ARG A 12 4.41 -2.18 -7.19
CA ARG A 12 5.49 -1.44 -6.50
C ARG A 12 4.94 -0.23 -5.76
N GLU A 13 4.14 0.58 -6.44
CA GLU A 13 3.52 1.77 -5.86
C GLU A 13 2.69 1.44 -4.61
N TYR A 14 1.76 0.48 -4.71
CA TYR A 14 0.89 0.10 -3.59
C TYR A 14 1.60 -0.64 -2.47
N LEU A 15 2.76 -1.24 -2.71
CA LEU A 15 3.58 -1.83 -1.64
C LEU A 15 4.66 -0.85 -1.12
N GLY A 16 4.74 0.36 -1.68
CA GLY A 16 5.63 1.42 -1.24
C GLY A 16 7.06 1.32 -1.77
N TYR A 17 7.27 0.61 -2.87
CA TYR A 17 8.56 0.45 -3.54
C TYR A 17 8.77 1.45 -4.68
N LEU A 18 10.04 1.63 -5.04
CA LEU A 18 10.47 2.54 -6.08
C LEU A 18 10.11 2.00 -7.48
N SER A 19 9.60 2.87 -8.35
CA SER A 19 9.25 2.54 -9.75
C SER A 19 10.33 2.97 -10.77
N PHE A 20 11.51 3.37 -10.31
CA PHE A 20 12.66 3.67 -11.18
C PHE A 20 13.74 2.60 -11.03
N ALA A 21 14.48 2.34 -12.11
CA ALA A 21 15.62 1.45 -12.08
C ALA A 21 16.63 1.96 -11.03
N SER A 22 16.87 1.16 -9.99
CA SER A 22 17.98 1.45 -9.09
C SER A 22 19.25 1.44 -9.91
N ALA A 23 20.00 2.55 -9.90
CA ALA A 23 21.37 2.52 -10.37
C ALA A 23 22.09 1.49 -9.50
N SER A 24 22.48 0.37 -10.10
CA SER A 24 23.26 -0.67 -9.46
C SER A 24 24.60 -0.08 -9.04
N SER A 25 24.66 0.59 -7.89
CA SER A 25 25.94 0.92 -7.26
C SER A 25 26.49 -0.37 -6.69
N ILE A 26 27.23 -1.08 -7.54
CA ILE A 26 28.20 -2.08 -7.12
C ILE A 26 29.13 -1.39 -6.09
N GLN A 27 29.33 -2.04 -4.94
CA GLN A 27 30.19 -1.69 -3.77
C GLN A 27 29.53 -1.06 -2.53
N LEU A 28 29.63 -1.82 -1.42
CA LEU A 28 29.92 -1.36 -0.04
C LEU A 28 28.92 -0.40 0.64
N GLY A 29 27.77 -0.91 1.09
CA GLY A 29 26.94 -0.24 2.11
C GLY A 29 25.63 0.35 1.58
N PHE A 30 24.73 -0.52 1.12
CA PHE A 30 23.41 -0.12 0.61
C PHE A 30 22.56 0.61 1.66
N PRO A 31 21.84 1.69 1.31
CA PRO A 31 20.78 2.22 2.16
C PRO A 31 19.68 1.16 2.31
N ALA A 32 19.19 0.95 3.54
CA ALA A 32 18.26 -0.10 3.96
C ALA A 32 16.93 -0.20 3.15
N ALA A 33 16.67 0.70 2.21
CA ALA A 33 15.44 0.78 1.42
C ALA A 33 15.40 -0.12 0.18
N THR A 34 16.53 -0.64 -0.32
CA THR A 34 16.57 -1.41 -1.58
C THR A 34 16.53 -2.92 -1.40
N GLN A 35 16.88 -3.45 -0.22
CA GLN A 35 16.90 -4.89 0.03
C GLN A 35 15.54 -5.58 -0.15
N PRO A 36 14.38 -5.01 0.23
CA PRO A 36 13.11 -5.70 0.03
C PRO A 36 12.59 -5.62 -1.42
N LEU A 37 13.15 -4.74 -2.27
CA LEU A 37 12.74 -4.61 -3.68
C LEU A 37 13.06 -5.88 -4.49
N PHE A 38 14.21 -6.53 -4.26
CA PHE A 38 14.56 -7.75 -4.99
C PHE A 38 13.54 -8.88 -4.73
N LEU A 39 13.07 -9.00 -3.48
CA LEU A 39 12.07 -10.01 -3.09
C LEU A 39 10.76 -9.78 -3.83
N LEU A 40 10.34 -8.52 -3.96
CA LEU A 40 9.15 -8.17 -4.72
C LEU A 40 9.31 -8.46 -6.21
N GLU A 41 10.44 -8.09 -6.83
CA GLU A 41 10.69 -8.41 -8.24
C GLU A 41 10.68 -9.91 -8.51
N GLN A 42 11.30 -10.70 -7.64
CA GLN A 42 11.29 -12.15 -7.73
C GLN A 42 9.88 -12.73 -7.56
N ALA A 43 9.11 -12.22 -6.60
CA ALA A 43 7.73 -12.61 -6.39
C ALA A 43 6.85 -12.31 -7.63
N MET A 44 6.96 -11.11 -8.21
CA MET A 44 6.22 -10.72 -9.41
C MET A 44 6.60 -11.56 -10.63
N ALA A 45 7.88 -11.96 -10.76
CA ALA A 45 8.34 -12.84 -11.82
C ALA A 45 7.86 -14.30 -11.64
N GLY A 46 7.64 -14.73 -10.39
CA GLY A 46 7.22 -16.09 -10.03
C GLY A 46 5.71 -16.29 -9.93
N VAL A 47 4.88 -15.30 -10.27
CA VAL A 47 3.42 -15.40 -10.22
C VAL A 47 2.93 -16.51 -11.14
N LEU A 48 2.20 -17.48 -10.58
CA LEU A 48 1.54 -18.54 -11.33
C LEU A 48 0.40 -17.96 -12.16
N SER A 49 0.16 -18.53 -13.34
CA SER A 49 -0.91 -18.08 -14.24
C SER A 49 -2.30 -18.05 -13.60
N ALA A 50 -2.60 -19.01 -12.72
CA ALA A 50 -3.85 -19.07 -11.97
C ALA A 50 -4.01 -17.97 -10.91
N ALA A 51 -2.91 -17.37 -10.45
CA ALA A 51 -2.91 -16.31 -9.44
C ALA A 51 -2.97 -14.89 -10.05
N GLU A 52 -2.76 -14.74 -11.36
CA GLU A 52 -2.76 -13.45 -12.04
C GLU A 52 -4.08 -12.69 -11.83
N ASP A 53 -5.22 -13.36 -11.96
CA ASP A 53 -6.54 -12.74 -11.81
C ASP A 53 -6.85 -12.37 -10.35
N VAL A 54 -6.23 -13.05 -9.38
CA VAL A 54 -6.31 -12.65 -7.97
C VAL A 54 -5.57 -11.34 -7.77
N ILE A 55 -4.33 -11.23 -8.27
CA ILE A 55 -3.51 -10.02 -8.15
C ILE A 55 -4.18 -8.84 -8.86
N ARG A 56 -4.71 -9.03 -10.07
CA ARG A 56 -5.45 -7.99 -10.80
C ARG A 56 -6.65 -7.48 -10.00
N ARG A 57 -7.46 -8.37 -9.43
CA ARG A 57 -8.60 -7.99 -8.58
C ARG A 57 -8.17 -7.17 -7.36
N LEU A 58 -7.06 -7.54 -6.74
CA LEU A 58 -6.51 -6.77 -5.61
C LEU A 58 -6.06 -5.37 -6.05
N LEU A 59 -5.40 -5.25 -7.21
CA LEU A 59 -5.04 -3.95 -7.79
C LEU A 59 -6.28 -3.11 -8.11
N TYR A 60 -7.34 -3.70 -8.68
CA TYR A 60 -8.58 -2.97 -8.95
C TYR A 60 -9.23 -2.40 -7.68
N HIS A 61 -9.23 -3.15 -6.57
CA HIS A 61 -9.75 -2.63 -5.30
C HIS A 61 -8.89 -1.47 -4.76
N LEU A 62 -7.58 -1.53 -4.93
CA LEU A 62 -6.68 -0.46 -4.53
C LEU A 62 -6.89 0.81 -5.38
N ASP A 63 -7.02 0.65 -6.70
CA ASP A 63 -7.32 1.74 -7.63
C ASP A 63 -8.68 2.40 -7.29
N ASP A 64 -9.70 1.60 -6.95
CA ASP A 64 -11.02 2.11 -6.57
C ASP A 64 -10.99 2.94 -5.28
N ILE A 65 -10.28 2.47 -4.25
CA ILE A 65 -10.11 3.24 -3.00
C ILE A 65 -9.37 4.56 -3.26
N GLU A 66 -8.39 4.56 -4.16
CA GLU A 66 -7.68 5.78 -4.54
C GLU A 66 -8.56 6.78 -5.29
N ALA A 67 -9.43 6.29 -6.18
CA ALA A 67 -10.46 7.12 -6.81
C ALA A 67 -11.44 7.71 -5.79
N GLN A 68 -11.83 6.94 -4.77
CA GLN A 68 -12.67 7.41 -3.66
C GLN A 68 -11.96 8.47 -2.83
N LEU A 69 -10.67 8.29 -2.49
CA LEU A 69 -9.86 9.30 -1.80
C LEU A 69 -9.76 10.62 -2.59
N SER A 70 -9.53 10.52 -3.90
CA SER A 70 -9.50 11.69 -4.79
C SER A 70 -10.83 12.45 -4.79
N THR A 71 -11.94 11.71 -4.76
CA THR A 71 -13.29 12.28 -4.68
C THR A 71 -13.54 12.91 -3.31
N ALA A 72 -13.22 12.23 -2.20
CA ALA A 72 -13.37 12.71 -0.83
C ALA A 72 -12.57 14.00 -0.60
N ARG A 73 -11.39 14.14 -1.23
CA ARG A 73 -10.58 15.37 -1.19
C ARG A 73 -11.34 16.61 -1.65
N SER A 74 -12.23 16.50 -2.62
CA SER A 74 -13.05 17.63 -3.08
C SER A 74 -14.06 18.09 -2.02
N ARG A 75 -14.53 17.16 -1.18
CA ARG A 75 -15.53 17.40 -0.12
C ARG A 75 -14.94 17.99 1.15
N LEU A 76 -13.63 17.89 1.36
CA LEU A 76 -12.93 18.48 2.50
C LEU A 76 -13.15 20.00 2.68
N ARG A 77 -13.56 20.71 1.61
CA ARG A 77 -13.87 22.14 1.67
C ARG A 77 -15.28 22.45 2.18
N ALA A 78 -16.17 21.46 2.23
CA ALA A 78 -17.57 21.64 2.62
C ALA A 78 -17.79 21.07 4.02
N SER A 79 -18.02 21.95 5.00
CA SER A 79 -18.27 21.54 6.39
C SER A 79 -19.74 21.22 6.67
N LYS A 80 -20.68 21.78 5.90
CA LYS A 80 -22.11 21.45 5.90
C LYS A 80 -22.73 21.75 4.54
N ILE A 81 -23.50 20.81 4.00
CA ILE A 81 -24.47 21.06 2.94
C ILE A 81 -25.83 20.69 3.56
N ASP A 82 -26.52 21.71 4.06
CA ASP A 82 -27.87 21.61 4.63
C ASP A 82 -27.99 20.59 5.80
N GLU A 83 -28.84 19.56 5.70
CA GLU A 83 -29.01 18.49 6.71
C GLU A 83 -28.03 17.30 6.55
N LEU A 84 -27.20 17.29 5.51
CA LEU A 84 -26.34 16.14 5.19
C LEU A 84 -25.05 16.19 6.02
N THR A 85 -24.90 15.27 6.96
CA THR A 85 -23.69 15.11 7.78
C THR A 85 -22.66 14.25 7.05
N LEU A 86 -21.53 14.86 6.69
CA LEU A 86 -20.39 14.11 6.16
C LEU A 86 -19.67 13.39 7.29
N ASN A 87 -19.24 12.15 7.05
CA ASN A 87 -18.45 11.41 8.01
C ASN A 87 -17.06 12.04 8.11
N ALA A 88 -16.77 12.70 9.23
CA ALA A 88 -15.48 13.34 9.48
C ALA A 88 -14.28 12.36 9.43
N GLY A 89 -14.53 11.06 9.62
CA GLY A 89 -13.53 10.00 9.54
C GLY A 89 -13.49 9.24 8.22
N GLU A 90 -14.20 9.68 7.17
CA GLU A 90 -14.26 8.98 5.87
C GLU A 90 -12.86 8.76 5.28
N ILE A 91 -12.02 9.81 5.27
CA ILE A 91 -10.67 9.74 4.71
C ILE A 91 -9.77 8.80 5.51
N ASP A 92 -9.80 8.89 6.84
CA ASP A 92 -9.02 8.00 7.71
C ASP A 92 -9.45 6.53 7.55
N ALA A 93 -10.75 6.28 7.35
CA ALA A 93 -11.27 4.95 7.07
C ALA A 93 -10.77 4.42 5.72
N LEU A 94 -10.82 5.24 4.67
CA LEU A 94 -10.32 4.88 3.34
C LEU A 94 -8.81 4.59 3.34
N TRP A 95 -8.00 5.37 4.06
CA TRP A 95 -6.56 5.08 4.22
C TRP A 95 -6.31 3.74 4.93
N LYS A 96 -7.09 3.41 5.97
CA LYS A 96 -7.00 2.11 6.67
C LYS A 96 -7.41 0.96 5.74
N GLU A 97 -8.43 1.15 4.93
CA GLU A 97 -8.85 0.16 3.94
C GLU A 97 -7.78 -0.05 2.87
N GLN A 98 -7.20 1.03 2.33
CA GLN A 98 -6.09 0.94 1.37
C GLN A 98 -4.94 0.10 1.93
N TYR A 99 -4.55 0.34 3.19
CA TYR A 99 -3.51 -0.45 3.85
C TYR A 99 -3.89 -1.94 3.99
N ARG A 100 -5.12 -2.25 4.38
CA ARG A 100 -5.59 -3.64 4.49
C ARG A 100 -5.53 -4.39 3.15
N TRP A 101 -5.91 -3.72 2.07
CA TRP A 101 -5.83 -4.31 0.73
C TRP A 101 -4.38 -4.43 0.24
N ALA A 102 -3.50 -3.50 0.61
CA ALA A 102 -2.07 -3.62 0.36
C ALA A 102 -1.45 -4.82 1.11
N CYS A 103 -1.88 -5.09 2.37
CA CYS A 103 -1.47 -6.29 3.09
C CYS A 103 -1.92 -7.57 2.38
N ARG A 104 -3.15 -7.61 1.88
CA ARG A 104 -3.63 -8.76 1.10
C ARG A 104 -2.85 -8.97 -0.20
N LEU A 105 -2.45 -7.87 -0.85
CA LEU A 105 -1.58 -7.92 -2.02
C LEU A 105 -0.19 -8.47 -1.67
N ALA A 106 0.39 -8.01 -0.55
CA ALA A 106 1.65 -8.52 -0.01
C ALA A 106 1.57 -10.03 0.29
N ASP A 107 0.52 -10.47 0.98
CA ASP A 107 0.27 -11.88 1.30
C ASP A 107 0.12 -12.74 0.03
N ALA A 108 -0.59 -12.23 -0.98
CA ALA A 108 -0.79 -12.94 -2.25
C ALA A 108 0.51 -13.09 -3.06
N LEU A 109 1.43 -12.14 -2.92
CA LEU A 109 2.74 -12.17 -3.59
C LEU A 109 3.81 -12.88 -2.75
N GLY A 110 3.61 -13.04 -1.44
CA GLY A 110 4.65 -13.49 -0.52
C GLY A 110 5.79 -12.49 -0.36
N ALA A 111 5.53 -11.20 -0.62
CA ALA A 111 6.51 -10.12 -0.54
C ALA A 111 6.08 -9.11 0.53
N PRO A 112 7.00 -8.59 1.37
CA PRO A 112 6.62 -7.66 2.42
C PRO A 112 6.20 -6.29 1.86
N ILE A 113 5.38 -5.56 2.62
CA ILE A 113 5.20 -4.12 2.40
C ILE A 113 6.48 -3.39 2.80
N ASN A 114 6.85 -2.34 2.07
CA ASN A 114 7.98 -1.50 2.45
C ASN A 114 7.68 -0.76 3.77
N ALA A 115 8.37 -1.14 4.85
CA ALA A 115 8.25 -0.53 6.17
C ALA A 115 8.65 0.95 6.21
N TYR A 116 9.45 1.41 5.25
CA TYR A 116 9.93 2.78 5.16
C TYR A 116 9.02 3.69 4.32
N ALA A 117 7.96 3.15 3.73
CA ALA A 117 7.06 3.94 2.91
C ALA A 117 6.24 4.90 3.78
N GLU A 118 6.41 6.20 3.54
CA GLU A 118 5.68 7.28 4.23
C GLU A 118 4.16 7.09 4.19
N ARG A 119 3.64 6.53 3.10
CA ARG A 119 2.20 6.29 2.92
C ARG A 119 1.59 5.35 3.97
N PHE A 120 2.40 4.55 4.66
CA PHE A 120 1.97 3.63 5.71
C PHE A 120 2.38 4.07 7.11
N ARG A 121 3.07 5.22 7.23
CA ARG A 121 3.45 5.81 8.51
C ARG A 121 2.17 6.20 9.27
N GLY A 122 1.98 5.59 10.44
CA GLY A 122 0.79 5.80 11.28
C GLY A 122 -0.35 4.77 11.08
N VAL A 123 -0.33 3.99 10.00
CA VAL A 123 -1.31 2.90 9.77
C VAL A 123 -0.70 1.52 10.04
N ALA A 124 0.59 1.34 9.70
CA ALA A 124 1.32 0.07 9.84
C ALA A 124 1.90 -0.21 11.24
N GLY A 125 1.55 0.59 12.27
CA GLY A 125 2.03 0.33 13.64
C GLY A 125 3.46 0.82 13.93
N GLY A 126 3.83 2.00 13.43
CA GLY A 126 4.99 2.74 13.92
C GLY A 126 4.72 3.33 15.31
N GLY A 127 4.67 2.46 16.33
CA GLY A 127 4.46 2.80 17.74
C GLY A 127 3.35 1.99 18.40
N MET A 128 3.62 0.74 18.78
CA MET A 128 2.82 0.07 19.82
C MET A 128 3.13 0.70 21.18
N ASN A 129 2.54 1.86 21.46
CA ASN A 129 2.32 2.27 22.85
C ASN A 129 1.03 1.58 23.33
N LEU A 130 1.11 0.27 23.59
CA LEU A 130 0.14 -0.39 24.44
C LEU A 130 0.34 0.16 25.85
N ARG A 131 -0.59 1.00 26.32
CA ARG A 131 -0.64 1.39 27.72
C ARG A 131 -0.94 0.12 28.53
N VAL A 132 0.07 -0.43 29.20
CA VAL A 132 -0.13 -1.47 30.20
C VAL A 132 -0.88 -0.81 31.35
N ILE A 133 -2.17 -1.13 31.48
CA ILE A 133 -2.93 -0.83 32.70
C ILE A 133 -2.46 -1.88 33.70
N HIS A 134 -1.57 -1.49 34.61
CA HIS A 134 -1.31 -2.28 35.80
C HIS A 134 -2.49 -2.06 36.75
N ASP A 135 -3.43 -3.00 36.76
CA ASP A 135 -4.38 -3.13 37.87
C ASP A 135 -3.68 -3.91 39.00
N VAL A 136 -3.24 -3.18 40.03
CA VAL A 136 -3.08 -3.66 41.41
C VAL A 136 -3.53 -2.55 42.35
#